data_AF-A0A5N6GFG3-F1
#
_entry.id   AF-A0A5N6GFG3-F1
#
_cell.length_a   1.000
_cell.length_b   1.000
_cell.length_c   1.000
_cell.angle_alpha   90.00
_cell.angle_beta   90.00
_cell.angle_gamma   90.00
#
_symmetry.space_group_name_H-M   'P 1'
#
loop_
_entity.id
_entity.type
_entity.pdbx_description
1 polymer ?
#
loop_
_entity_poly.entity_id
_entity_poly.type
_entity_poly.pdbx_seq_one_letter_code
_entity_poly.pdbx_strand_id
1 'polypeptide(L)'
;MNVRCARCPEHATCNSSMTVTCEDGFMLKPHLLSLNGYPLPQCEPAPERARQIDITLTEVVKIIRQQVTKAWRERSIERAADSRSVQFKEADVKNEVKQKIKPVAEVDFNTVWDEALRKGEAKGKVIRDSASKSLALISPPTRLVIAELVQRILSFVFRL
;
A
#
# COMPACT_ATOMS: atom_id res chain seq x y z
N MET A 1 -6.11 -40.44 -1.92
CA MET A 1 -5.55 -39.08 -1.69
C MET A 1 -5.23 -38.49 -3.05
N ASN A 2 -6.17 -37.75 -3.66
CA ASN A 2 -6.02 -37.26 -5.04
C ASN A 2 -5.20 -35.96 -5.06
N VAL A 3 -3.89 -36.08 -5.34
CA VAL A 3 -2.93 -34.97 -5.43
C VAL A 3 -2.87 -34.43 -6.86
N ARG A 4 -4.02 -34.02 -7.44
CA ARG A 4 -4.07 -33.44 -8.81
C ARG A 4 -5.12 -32.33 -9.02
N CYS A 5 -5.49 -31.61 -7.97
CA CYS A 5 -6.27 -30.37 -8.12
C CYS A 5 -5.40 -29.19 -7.66
N ALA A 6 -4.71 -28.54 -8.60
CA ALA A 6 -4.09 -27.25 -8.31
C ALA A 6 -5.19 -26.21 -8.11
N ARG A 7 -5.04 -25.36 -7.08
CA ARG A 7 -5.96 -24.25 -6.85
C ARG A 7 -5.88 -23.29 -8.05
N CYS A 8 -7.02 -22.74 -8.45
CA CYS A 8 -7.02 -21.67 -9.45
C CYS A 8 -6.15 -20.50 -8.94
N PRO A 9 -5.28 -19.92 -9.79
CA PRO A 9 -4.47 -18.76 -9.41
C PRO A 9 -5.37 -17.60 -8.98
N GLU A 10 -4.83 -16.68 -8.16
CA GLU A 10 -5.57 -15.46 -7.84
C GLU A 10 -5.74 -14.59 -9.09
N HIS A 11 -6.86 -13.84 -9.15
CA HIS A 11 -7.25 -13.01 -10.29
C HIS A 11 -7.41 -13.78 -11.61
N ALA A 12 -7.77 -15.05 -11.50
CA ALA A 12 -7.96 -15.94 -12.63
C ALA A 12 -9.31 -16.67 -12.57
N THR A 13 -9.93 -16.82 -13.72
CA THR A 13 -11.09 -17.69 -13.94
C THR A 13 -10.60 -18.98 -14.57
N CYS A 14 -10.78 -20.11 -13.86
CA CYS A 14 -10.44 -21.44 -14.35
C CYS A 14 -11.69 -22.17 -14.83
N ASN A 15 -11.73 -22.51 -16.11
CA ASN A 15 -12.84 -23.26 -16.69
C ASN A 15 -12.61 -24.77 -16.61
N SER A 16 -13.69 -25.56 -16.76
CA SER A 16 -13.65 -27.04 -16.76
C SER A 16 -12.76 -27.63 -17.86
N SER A 17 -12.43 -26.85 -18.88
CA SER A 17 -11.48 -27.16 -19.96
C SER A 17 -10.00 -26.97 -19.58
N MET A 18 -9.67 -26.72 -18.29
CA MET A 18 -8.32 -26.39 -17.81
C MET A 18 -7.71 -25.13 -18.46
N THR A 19 -8.54 -24.28 -19.06
CA THR A 19 -8.12 -22.96 -19.57
C THR A 19 -8.23 -21.92 -18.46
N VAL A 20 -7.18 -21.10 -18.35
CA VAL A 20 -7.07 -20.03 -17.36
C VAL A 20 -7.15 -18.69 -18.07
N THR A 21 -8.14 -17.88 -17.71
CA THR A 21 -8.31 -16.51 -18.22
C THR A 21 -8.14 -15.55 -17.05
N CYS A 22 -7.26 -14.55 -17.19
CA CYS A 22 -7.07 -13.54 -16.15
C CYS A 22 -8.22 -12.51 -16.16
N GLU A 23 -8.53 -11.97 -14.99
CA GLU A 23 -9.44 -10.83 -14.82
C GLU A 23 -8.91 -9.56 -15.53
N ASP A 24 -9.81 -8.60 -15.79
CA ASP A 24 -9.45 -7.36 -16.47
C ASP A 24 -8.31 -6.60 -15.76
N GLY A 25 -7.31 -6.20 -16.53
CA GLY A 25 -6.11 -5.53 -16.02
C GLY A 25 -5.04 -6.47 -15.45
N PHE A 26 -5.20 -7.78 -15.59
CA PHE A 26 -4.17 -8.77 -15.31
C PHE A 26 -3.72 -9.46 -16.61
N MET A 27 -2.43 -9.77 -16.68
CA MET A 27 -1.84 -10.49 -17.80
C MET A 27 -1.38 -11.87 -17.36
N LEU A 28 -1.61 -12.85 -18.22
CA LEU A 28 -1.19 -14.23 -18.00
C LEU A 28 0.33 -14.31 -18.15
N LYS A 29 1.01 -14.77 -17.10
CA LYS A 29 2.46 -14.99 -17.11
C LYS A 29 2.76 -16.48 -17.06
N PRO A 30 3.30 -17.07 -18.14
CA PRO A 30 3.68 -18.47 -18.13
C PRO A 30 4.92 -18.68 -17.25
N HIS A 31 4.98 -19.84 -16.57
CA HIS A 31 6.21 -20.27 -15.94
C HIS A 31 7.23 -20.69 -17.02
N LEU A 32 8.46 -20.18 -16.91
CA LEU A 32 9.54 -20.48 -17.85
C LEU A 32 9.88 -21.98 -17.95
N LEU A 33 9.62 -22.73 -16.87
CA LEU A 33 9.83 -24.18 -16.77
C LEU A 33 8.52 -24.97 -16.85
N SER A 34 7.45 -24.40 -17.43
CA SER A 34 6.18 -25.10 -17.54
C SER A 34 6.33 -26.34 -18.43
N LEU A 35 6.08 -27.52 -17.85
CA LEU A 35 6.07 -28.80 -18.53
C LEU A 35 4.61 -29.25 -18.62
N ASN A 36 4.10 -29.37 -19.84
CA ASN A 36 2.72 -29.75 -20.11
C ASN A 36 1.67 -28.90 -19.36
N GLY A 37 1.94 -27.60 -19.18
CA GLY A 37 1.03 -26.67 -18.50
C GLY A 37 1.10 -26.71 -16.97
N TYR A 38 2.08 -27.41 -16.39
CA TYR A 38 2.35 -27.40 -14.95
C TYR A 38 3.75 -26.84 -14.65
N PRO A 39 3.90 -25.94 -13.67
CA PRO A 39 2.85 -25.29 -12.88
C PRO A 39 1.94 -24.38 -13.73
N LEU A 40 0.70 -24.18 -13.26
CA LEU A 40 -0.28 -23.31 -13.93
C LEU A 40 0.27 -21.88 -14.06
N PRO A 41 -0.04 -21.17 -15.16
CA PRO A 41 0.35 -19.78 -15.30
C PRO A 41 -0.26 -18.90 -14.20
N GLN A 42 0.44 -17.85 -13.82
CA GLN A 42 -0.03 -16.89 -12.82
C GLN A 42 -0.53 -15.61 -13.50
N CYS A 43 -1.57 -14.98 -12.93
CA CYS A 43 -2.05 -13.69 -13.38
C CYS A 43 -1.31 -12.58 -12.60
N GLU A 44 -0.51 -11.79 -13.30
CA GLU A 44 0.16 -10.62 -12.72
C GLU A 44 -0.55 -9.34 -13.18
N PRO A 45 -0.60 -8.28 -12.34
CA PRO A 45 -1.16 -7.00 -12.77
C PRO A 45 -0.44 -6.52 -14.03
N ALA A 46 -1.20 -6.13 -15.05
CA ALA A 46 -0.65 -5.55 -16.26
C ALA A 46 0.20 -4.31 -15.89
N PRO A 47 1.23 -3.96 -16.66
CA PRO A 47 2.15 -2.87 -16.31
C PRO A 47 1.46 -1.53 -15.99
N GLU A 48 0.38 -1.21 -16.72
CA GLU A 48 -0.41 -0.01 -16.48
C GLU A 48 -1.14 -0.06 -15.12
N ARG A 49 -1.80 -1.18 -14.81
CA ARG A 49 -2.45 -1.39 -13.50
C ARG A 49 -1.41 -1.40 -12.37
N ALA A 50 -0.28 -2.09 -12.55
CA ALA A 50 0.81 -2.11 -11.59
C ALA A 50 1.33 -0.70 -11.27
N ARG A 51 1.46 0.15 -12.31
CA ARG A 51 1.83 1.55 -12.17
C ARG A 51 0.78 2.34 -11.38
N GLN A 52 -0.51 2.10 -11.61
CA GLN A 52 -1.59 2.75 -10.85
C GLN A 52 -1.59 2.37 -9.37
N ILE A 53 -1.35 1.09 -9.05
CA ILE A 53 -1.19 0.63 -7.67
C ILE A 53 -0.02 1.37 -7.00
N ASP A 54 1.11 1.51 -7.69
CA ASP A 54 2.28 2.21 -7.15
C ASP A 54 2.05 3.73 -6.99
N ILE A 55 1.37 4.37 -7.94
CA ILE A 55 0.98 5.79 -7.82
C ILE A 55 0.03 5.97 -6.63
N THR A 56 -0.96 5.10 -6.49
CA THR A 56 -1.94 5.14 -5.40
C THR A 56 -1.25 4.99 -4.05
N LEU A 57 -0.40 3.96 -3.89
CA LEU A 57 0.38 3.75 -2.67
C LEU A 57 1.28 4.97 -2.35
N THR A 58 1.92 5.54 -3.36
CA THR A 58 2.79 6.71 -3.19
C THR A 58 2.02 7.91 -2.67
N GLU A 59 0.84 8.20 -3.22
CA GLU A 59 -0.01 9.31 -2.77
C GLU A 59 -0.59 9.05 -1.38
N VAL A 60 -1.01 7.82 -1.05
CA VAL A 60 -1.43 7.44 0.31
C VAL A 60 -0.33 7.76 1.33
N VAL A 61 0.89 7.26 1.11
CA VAL A 61 2.01 7.48 2.03
C VAL A 61 2.33 8.97 2.16
N LYS A 62 2.25 9.73 1.07
CA LYS A 62 2.51 11.16 1.05
C LYS A 62 1.47 11.94 1.86
N ILE A 63 0.18 11.65 1.69
CA ILE A 63 -0.90 12.31 2.43
C ILE A 63 -0.76 12.04 3.92
N ILE A 64 -0.63 10.77 4.32
CA ILE A 64 -0.47 10.42 5.74
C ILE A 64 0.77 11.10 6.32
N ARG A 65 1.89 11.10 5.59
CA ARG A 65 3.13 11.80 6.00
C ARG A 65 2.92 13.31 6.18
N GLN A 66 2.17 13.95 5.29
CA GLN A 66 1.86 15.38 5.40
C GLN A 66 1.02 15.67 6.63
N GLN A 67 0.00 14.85 6.90
CA GLN A 67 -0.86 14.99 8.07
C GLN A 67 -0.08 14.77 9.38
N VAL A 68 0.76 13.73 9.46
CA VAL A 68 1.66 13.50 10.61
C VAL A 68 2.61 14.69 10.83
N THR A 69 3.18 15.23 9.75
CA THR A 69 4.08 16.39 9.83
C THR A 69 3.34 17.63 10.31
N LYS A 70 2.10 17.82 9.87
CA LYS A 70 1.23 18.91 10.31
C LYS A 70 0.92 18.79 11.81
N ALA A 71 0.49 17.62 12.26
CA ALA A 71 0.19 17.34 13.66
C ALA A 71 1.41 17.53 14.57
N TRP A 72 2.62 17.18 14.11
CA TRP A 72 3.85 17.47 14.85
C TRP A 72 4.15 18.97 14.95
N ARG A 73 3.97 19.73 13.86
CA ARG A 73 4.17 21.20 13.89
C ARG A 73 3.17 21.89 14.81
N GLU A 74 1.95 21.38 14.88
CA GLU A 74 0.90 21.87 15.78
C GLU A 74 1.08 21.40 17.24
N ARG A 75 2.14 20.61 17.51
CA ARG A 75 2.43 19.98 18.81
C ARG A 75 1.34 19.04 19.33
N SER A 76 0.49 18.51 18.45
CA SER A 76 -0.44 17.42 18.77
C SER A 76 0.28 16.09 18.99
N ILE A 77 1.55 16.02 18.59
CA ILE A 77 2.45 14.88 18.78
C ILE A 77 3.78 15.44 19.28
N GLU A 78 4.26 14.96 20.43
CA GLU A 78 5.47 15.49 21.05
C GLU A 78 6.76 14.86 20.49
N ARG A 79 6.75 13.55 20.23
CA ARG A 79 7.92 12.83 19.73
C ARG A 79 7.69 12.28 18.33
N ALA A 80 8.74 12.22 17.53
CA ALA A 80 8.68 11.55 16.23
C ALA A 80 8.26 10.09 16.40
N ALA A 81 8.70 9.41 17.47
CA ALA A 81 8.31 8.02 17.76
C ALA A 81 6.80 7.80 17.86
N ASP A 82 6.06 8.81 18.30
CA ASP A 82 4.61 8.77 18.49
C ASP A 82 3.86 8.89 17.15
N SER A 83 4.55 9.07 16.02
CA SER A 83 3.91 9.11 14.69
C SER A 83 3.12 7.84 14.36
N ARG A 84 3.46 6.71 15.00
CA ARG A 84 2.79 5.41 14.80
C ARG A 84 1.42 5.35 15.47
N SER A 85 1.20 6.11 16.56
CA SER A 85 -0.09 6.16 17.24
C SER A 85 -1.07 7.11 16.55
N VAL A 86 -0.61 7.86 15.54
CA VAL A 86 -1.43 8.81 14.81
C VAL A 86 -2.13 8.06 13.69
N GLN A 87 -3.42 7.85 13.92
CA GLN A 87 -4.29 7.15 13.00
C GLN A 87 -5.18 8.14 12.26
N PHE A 88 -5.35 7.92 10.95
CA PHE A 88 -6.22 8.70 10.10
C PHE A 88 -7.35 7.81 9.59
N LYS A 89 -8.57 8.34 9.50
CA LYS A 89 -9.69 7.56 8.95
C LYS A 89 -9.37 7.18 7.51
N GLU A 90 -9.52 5.89 7.18
CA GLU A 90 -9.21 5.37 5.85
C GLU A 90 -10.03 6.07 4.78
N ALA A 91 -11.32 6.35 5.06
CA ALA A 91 -12.21 7.04 4.14
C ALA A 91 -11.73 8.46 3.78
N ASP A 92 -11.18 9.21 4.75
CA ASP A 92 -10.71 10.58 4.54
C ASP A 92 -9.46 10.57 3.63
N VAL A 93 -8.50 9.69 3.91
CA VAL A 93 -7.31 9.50 3.08
C VAL A 93 -7.70 9.03 1.68
N LYS A 94 -8.66 8.10 1.57
CA LYS A 94 -9.17 7.60 0.29
C LYS A 94 -9.77 8.71 -0.56
N ASN A 95 -10.57 9.57 0.04
CA ASN A 95 -11.17 10.72 -0.65
C ASN A 95 -10.11 11.73 -1.10
N GLU A 96 -9.12 12.02 -0.28
CA GLU A 96 -8.03 12.94 -0.65
C GLU A 96 -7.18 12.37 -1.80
N VAL A 97 -6.85 11.07 -1.76
CA VAL A 97 -6.14 10.39 -2.85
C VAL A 97 -6.94 10.42 -4.14
N LYS A 98 -8.25 10.15 -4.10
CA LYS A 98 -9.14 10.25 -5.27
C LYS A 98 -9.13 11.64 -5.91
N GLN A 99 -9.02 12.70 -5.10
CA GLN A 99 -8.94 14.06 -5.62
C GLN A 99 -7.57 14.40 -6.23
N LYS A 100 -6.50 13.78 -5.72
CA LYS A 100 -5.11 14.01 -6.20
C LYS A 100 -4.79 13.23 -7.46
N ILE A 101 -5.30 12.00 -7.59
CA ILE A 101 -5.10 11.14 -8.75
C ILE A 101 -6.19 11.49 -9.76
N LYS A 102 -5.81 12.06 -10.91
CA LYS A 102 -6.77 12.35 -12.00
C LYS A 102 -7.52 11.05 -12.36
N PRO A 103 -8.82 11.11 -12.67
CA PRO A 103 -9.54 9.94 -13.15
C PRO A 103 -8.98 9.55 -14.53
N VAL A 104 -8.08 8.58 -14.54
CA VAL A 104 -7.75 7.83 -15.76
C VAL A 104 -8.75 6.68 -15.80
N ALA A 105 -9.43 6.57 -16.94
CA ALA A 105 -10.66 5.81 -17.12
C ALA A 105 -10.57 4.32 -16.71
N GLU A 106 -11.74 3.79 -16.33
CA GLU A 106 -12.15 2.38 -16.27
C GLU A 106 -11.56 1.43 -15.23
N VAL A 107 -10.61 1.83 -14.41
CA VAL A 107 -10.14 0.94 -13.32
C VAL A 107 -10.99 1.15 -12.07
N ASP A 108 -11.54 0.07 -11.51
CA ASP A 108 -12.20 0.11 -10.20
C ASP A 108 -11.18 0.58 -9.15
N PHE A 109 -11.24 1.88 -8.84
CA PHE A 109 -10.37 2.52 -7.87
C PHE A 109 -10.42 1.80 -6.53
N ASN A 110 -11.54 1.18 -6.15
CA ASN A 110 -11.61 0.45 -4.89
C ASN A 110 -10.69 -0.78 -4.90
N THR A 111 -10.64 -1.50 -6.01
CA THR A 111 -9.74 -2.64 -6.14
C THR A 111 -8.27 -2.19 -6.16
N VAL A 112 -7.93 -1.13 -6.90
CA VAL A 112 -6.57 -0.55 -6.88
C VAL A 112 -6.19 -0.04 -5.49
N TRP A 113 -7.14 0.57 -4.78
CA TRP A 113 -6.95 1.05 -3.42
C TRP A 113 -6.60 -0.09 -2.46
N ASP A 114 -7.38 -1.18 -2.48
CA ASP A 114 -7.13 -2.32 -1.61
C ASP A 114 -5.81 -3.02 -1.94
N GLU A 115 -5.49 -3.18 -3.23
CA GLU A 115 -4.18 -3.70 -3.68
C GLU A 115 -3.01 -2.79 -3.25
N ALA A 116 -3.18 -1.47 -3.34
CA ALA A 116 -2.18 -0.50 -2.93
C ALA A 116 -1.93 -0.54 -1.42
N LEU A 117 -2.98 -0.63 -0.61
CA LEU A 117 -2.84 -0.77 0.84
C LEU A 117 -2.15 -2.08 1.21
N ARG A 118 -2.55 -3.21 0.62
CA ARG A 118 -1.89 -4.51 0.83
C ARG A 118 -0.41 -4.47 0.46
N LYS A 119 -0.07 -3.84 -0.67
CA LYS A 119 1.32 -3.61 -1.10
C LYS A 119 2.08 -2.71 -0.11
N GLY A 120 1.41 -1.71 0.45
CA GLY A 120 1.96 -0.81 1.46
C GLY A 120 2.26 -1.49 2.79
N GLU A 121 1.38 -2.38 3.24
CA GLU A 121 1.59 -3.23 4.42
C GLU A 121 2.77 -4.19 4.21
N ALA A 122 2.79 -4.90 3.07
CA ALA A 122 3.88 -5.81 2.71
C ALA A 122 5.25 -5.09 2.61
N LYS A 123 5.27 -3.83 2.16
CA LYS A 123 6.48 -2.99 2.10
C LYS A 123 6.83 -2.30 3.43
N GLY A 124 6.06 -2.54 4.49
CA GLY A 124 6.29 -1.92 5.79
C GLY A 124 6.17 -0.39 5.76
N LYS A 125 5.25 0.15 4.95
CA LYS A 125 5.02 1.61 4.82
C LYS A 125 3.83 2.11 5.62
N VAL A 126 2.74 1.35 5.61
CA VAL A 126 1.47 1.71 6.24
C VAL A 126 0.96 0.57 7.12
N ILE A 127 0.24 0.91 8.18
CA ILE A 127 -0.55 -0.01 9.00
C ILE A 127 -2.01 0.28 8.67
N ARG A 128 -2.79 -0.73 8.29
CA ARG A 128 -4.23 -0.65 8.15
C ARG A 128 -4.88 -1.36 9.33
N ASP A 129 -5.69 -0.64 10.10
CA ASP A 129 -6.52 -1.25 11.13
C ASP A 129 -7.94 -1.41 10.60
N SER A 130 -8.34 -2.65 10.38
CA SER A 130 -9.67 -2.99 9.86
C SER A 130 -10.79 -2.75 10.88
N ALA A 131 -10.50 -2.82 12.19
CA ALA A 131 -11.49 -2.63 13.25
C ALA A 131 -11.84 -1.15 13.39
N SER A 132 -10.83 -0.27 13.43
CA SER A 132 -11.03 1.18 13.51
C SER A 132 -11.15 1.87 12.16
N LYS A 133 -11.00 1.14 11.04
CA LYS A 133 -11.00 1.68 9.66
C LYS A 133 -10.04 2.85 9.52
N SER A 134 -8.80 2.64 9.94
CA SER A 134 -7.79 3.69 10.01
C SER A 134 -6.45 3.28 9.40
N LEU A 135 -5.67 4.28 9.04
CA LEU A 135 -4.33 4.16 8.46
C LEU A 135 -3.32 4.90 9.31
N ALA A 136 -2.13 4.31 9.49
CA ALA A 136 -0.99 4.93 10.16
C ALA A 136 0.32 4.66 9.41
N LEU A 137 1.35 5.47 9.67
CA LEU A 137 2.70 5.19 9.17
C LEU A 137 3.44 4.20 10.07
N ILE A 138 4.14 3.26 9.44
CA ILE A 138 5.03 2.34 10.17
C ILE A 138 6.29 3.04 10.69
N SER A 139 6.78 4.07 9.99
CA SER A 139 8.01 4.76 10.37
C SER A 139 7.81 6.26 10.44
N PRO A 140 8.40 6.94 11.43
CA PRO A 140 8.36 8.39 11.47
C PRO A 140 8.99 9.01 10.22
N PRO A 141 8.45 10.15 9.75
CA PRO A 141 9.11 10.98 8.75
C PRO A 141 10.53 11.37 9.22
N THR A 142 11.54 11.12 8.39
CA THR A 142 12.96 11.39 8.71
C THR A 142 13.20 12.84 9.16
N ARG A 143 12.47 13.79 8.56
CA ARG A 143 12.55 15.21 8.95
C ARG A 143 12.15 15.46 10.41
N LEU A 144 11.16 14.71 10.92
CA LEU A 144 10.74 14.83 12.31
C LEU A 144 11.81 14.30 13.26
N VAL A 145 12.41 13.15 12.92
CA VAL A 145 13.51 12.55 13.71
C VAL A 145 14.70 13.51 13.79
N ILE A 146 15.09 14.12 12.66
CA ILE A 146 16.20 15.09 12.63
C ILE A 146 15.86 16.32 13.48
N ALA A 147 14.64 16.87 13.36
CA ALA A 147 14.25 18.04 14.13
C ALA A 147 14.26 17.78 15.64
N GLU A 148 13.79 16.60 16.07
CA GLU A 148 13.82 16.18 17.47
C GLU A 148 15.26 16.03 17.99
N LEU A 149 16.16 15.42 17.20
CA LEU A 149 17.58 15.30 17.54
C LEU A 149 18.25 16.67 17.71
N VAL A 150 18.02 17.60 16.78
CA VAL A 150 18.55 18.96 16.86
C VAL A 150 18.04 19.67 18.11
N GLN A 151 16.75 19.57 18.40
CA GLN A 151 16.15 20.19 19.58
C GLN A 151 16.75 19.63 20.89
N ARG A 152 17.00 18.31 20.95
CA ARG A 152 17.70 17.68 22.09
C ARG A 152 19.13 18.19 22.24
N ILE A 153 19.90 18.28 21.16
CA ILE A 153 21.27 18.79 21.19
C ILE A 153 21.30 20.25 21.67
N LEU A 154 20.44 21.10 21.11
CA LEU A 154 20.35 22.51 21.53
C LEU A 154 19.98 22.62 23.01
N SER A 155 19.02 21.83 23.49
CA SER A 155 18.64 21.84 24.91
C SER A 155 19.75 21.38 25.85
N PHE A 156 20.67 20.54 25.38
CA PHE A 156 21.84 20.12 26.13
C PHE A 156 22.91 21.22 26.15
N VAL A 157 23.19 21.85 25.00
CA VAL A 157 24.18 22.94 24.89
C VAL A 157 23.78 24.16 25.71
N PHE A 158 22.49 24.56 25.70
CA PHE A 158 22.00 25.72 26.45
C PHE A 158 21.72 25.44 27.94
N ARG A 159 21.86 24.19 28.40
CA ARG A 159 21.81 23.83 29.84
C ARG A 159 23.19 23.78 30.50
N LEU A 160 24.28 23.86 29.74
CA LEU A 160 25.65 24.10 30.21
C LEU A 160 25.93 25.60 30.27
#